data_AF-A0A9E4VJC8-F1
#
_entry.id   AF-A0A9E4VJC8-F1
#
_cell.length_a   1.000
_cell.length_b   1.000
_cell.length_c   1.000
_cell.angle_alpha   90.00
_cell.angle_beta   90.00
_cell.angle_gamma   90.00
#
_symmetry.space_group_name_H-M   'P 1'
#
loop_
_entity.id
_entity.type
_entity.pdbx_description
1 polymer ?
#
loop_
_entity_poly.entity_id
_entity_poly.type
_entity_poly.pdbx_seq_one_letter_code
_entity_poly.pdbx_strand_id
1 'polypeptide(L)'
;MPDYQHILLDKDATERIAKLTLNRPERLNALNDLTMDGLGDALHKGLEFDVDTAMTMAAAAETITLTSWDHAEGTAAIRESRKPAYEGR
;
A
#
# COMPACT_ATOMS: atom_id res chain seq x y z
N MET A 1 -12.84 -11.22 -4.80
CA MET A 1 -12.14 -10.92 -3.52
C MET A 1 -11.79 -12.25 -2.90
N PRO A 2 -10.61 -12.45 -2.28
CA PRO A 2 -10.38 -13.71 -1.58
C PRO A 2 -11.42 -13.79 -0.46
N ASP A 3 -12.25 -14.83 -0.50
CA ASP A 3 -13.29 -15.03 0.49
C ASP A 3 -12.63 -15.38 1.82
N TYR A 4 -12.60 -14.42 2.75
CA TYR A 4 -12.24 -14.73 4.12
C TYR A 4 -13.41 -15.47 4.76
N GLN A 5 -13.15 -16.67 5.27
CA GLN A 5 -14.21 -17.53 5.81
C GLN A 5 -15.02 -16.89 6.94
N HIS A 6 -14.40 -15.99 7.72
CA HIS A 6 -15.00 -15.40 8.92
C HIS A 6 -14.78 -13.89 9.04
N ILE A 7 -14.29 -13.21 8.00
CA ILE A 7 -13.99 -11.76 8.05
C ILE A 7 -14.69 -11.07 6.88
N LEU A 8 -15.43 -10.00 7.16
CA LEU A 8 -15.95 -9.11 6.13
C LEU A 8 -15.15 -7.81 6.18
N LEU A 9 -14.71 -7.33 5.01
CA LEU A 9 -14.00 -6.07 4.84
C LEU A 9 -14.85 -5.15 3.97
N ASP A 10 -15.25 -4.01 4.53
CA ASP A 10 -16.00 -2.96 3.86
C ASP A 10 -15.16 -1.68 3.91
N LYS A 11 -14.86 -1.10 2.74
CA LYS A 11 -14.03 0.09 2.60
C LYS A 11 -14.89 1.25 2.11
N ASP A 12 -15.09 2.25 2.96
CA ASP A 12 -15.66 3.51 2.54
C ASP A 12 -14.55 4.45 2.05
N ALA A 13 -14.47 4.61 0.72
CA ALA A 13 -13.49 5.47 0.07
C ALA A 13 -13.75 6.97 0.32
N THR A 14 -14.99 7.35 0.66
CA THR A 14 -15.37 8.74 0.91
C THR A 14 -14.99 9.17 2.32
N GLU A 15 -15.32 8.36 3.32
CA GLU A 15 -15.00 8.64 4.71
C GLU A 15 -13.56 8.26 5.09
N ARG A 16 -12.85 7.53 4.21
CA ARG A 16 -11.55 6.91 4.47
C ARG A 16 -11.56 6.03 5.72
N ILE A 17 -12.66 5.30 5.91
CA ILE A 17 -12.87 4.37 7.02
C ILE A 17 -13.00 2.96 6.43
N ALA A 18 -12.20 2.03 6.96
CA ALA A 18 -12.36 0.61 6.69
C ALA A 18 -13.02 -0.09 7.88
N LYS A 19 -14.11 -0.81 7.65
CA LYS A 19 -14.85 -1.57 8.64
C LYS A 19 -14.55 -3.07 8.47
N LEU A 20 -13.95 -3.67 9.48
CA LEU A 20 -13.78 -5.12 9.58
C LEU A 20 -14.85 -5.71 10.50
N THR A 21 -15.53 -6.77 10.02
CA THR A 21 -16.54 -7.50 10.79
C THR A 21 -16.09 -8.95 11.00
N LEU A 22 -16.05 -9.39 12.25
CA LEU A 22 -15.94 -10.82 12.57
C LEU A 22 -17.30 -11.47 12.32
N ASN A 23 -17.36 -12.40 11.37
CA ASN A 23 -18.56 -13.08 10.91
C ASN A 23 -18.53 -14.57 11.27
N ARG A 24 -18.54 -14.85 12.58
CA ARG A 24 -18.59 -16.21 13.14
C ARG A 24 -19.59 -16.30 14.31
N PRO A 25 -20.87 -15.91 14.08
CA PRO A 25 -21.86 -15.73 15.15
C PRO A 25 -22.14 -17.03 15.92
N GLU A 26 -22.05 -18.20 15.27
CA GLU A 26 -22.25 -19.52 15.87
C GLU A 26 -21.21 -19.88 16.93
N ARG A 27 -20.09 -19.12 16.99
CA ARG A 27 -19.05 -19.22 18.01
C ARG A 27 -18.86 -17.90 18.76
N LEU A 28 -19.87 -17.03 18.79
CA LEU A 28 -19.81 -15.70 19.41
C LEU A 28 -18.62 -14.86 18.93
N ASN A 29 -18.23 -15.00 17.65
CA ASN A 29 -17.07 -14.32 17.06
C ASN A 29 -15.74 -14.59 17.80
N ALA A 30 -15.63 -15.69 18.54
CA ALA A 30 -14.37 -16.07 19.16
C ALA A 30 -13.23 -16.14 18.11
N LEU A 31 -11.99 -15.95 18.53
CA LEU A 31 -10.85 -16.01 17.63
C LEU A 31 -10.31 -17.44 17.56
N ASN A 32 -10.06 -17.94 16.35
CA ASN A 32 -9.22 -19.11 16.06
C ASN A 32 -8.13 -18.70 15.04
N ASP A 33 -7.22 -19.63 14.73
CA ASP A 33 -6.10 -19.36 13.82
C ASP A 33 -6.58 -18.83 12.45
N LEU A 34 -7.65 -19.41 11.88
CA LEU A 34 -8.23 -18.96 10.61
C LEU A 34 -8.78 -17.52 10.68
N THR A 35 -9.42 -17.12 11.79
CA THR A 35 -9.86 -15.72 11.96
C THR A 35 -8.69 -14.77 12.16
N MET A 36 -7.61 -15.21 12.80
CA MET A 36 -6.41 -14.40 13.03
C MET A 36 -5.65 -14.16 11.71
N ASP A 37 -5.50 -15.19 10.89
CA ASP A 37 -4.89 -15.09 9.56
C ASP A 37 -5.72 -14.17 8.66
N GLY A 38 -7.04 -14.40 8.58
CA GLY A 38 -7.95 -13.55 7.81
C GLY A 38 -7.97 -12.10 8.29
N LEU A 39 -7.80 -11.86 9.60
CA LEU A 39 -7.69 -10.52 10.17
C LEU A 39 -6.39 -9.83 9.72
N GLY A 40 -5.25 -10.54 9.77
CA GLY A 40 -3.96 -10.03 9.32
C GLY A 40 -3.98 -9.63 7.84
N ASP A 41 -4.55 -10.47 6.99
CA ASP A 41 -4.69 -10.19 5.56
C ASP A 41 -5.66 -9.03 5.29
N ALA A 42 -6.80 -8.98 5.99
CA ALA A 42 -7.76 -7.91 5.85
C ALA A 42 -7.20 -6.55 6.32
N LEU A 43 -6.36 -6.54 7.36
CA LEU A 43 -5.65 -5.35 7.82
C LEU A 43 -4.62 -4.87 6.80
N HIS A 44 -3.77 -5.77 6.28
CA HIS A 44 -2.81 -5.40 5.22
C HIS A 44 -3.52 -4.80 4.01
N LYS A 45 -4.60 -5.44 3.54
CA LYS A 45 -5.40 -4.87 2.45
C LYS A 45 -6.10 -3.58 2.84
N GLY A 46 -6.57 -3.44 4.08
CA GLY A 46 -7.15 -2.20 4.60
C GLY A 46 -6.20 -1.00 4.50
N LEU A 47 -4.89 -1.24 4.63
CA LEU A 47 -3.82 -0.25 4.55
C LEU A 47 -3.32 0.00 3.11
N GLU A 48 -3.71 -0.81 2.14
CA GLU A 48 -3.35 -0.57 0.74
C GLU A 48 -4.05 0.69 0.20
N PHE A 49 -3.26 1.56 -0.42
CA PHE A 49 -3.78 2.67 -1.22
C PHE A 49 -4.43 2.14 -2.49
N ASP A 50 -5.55 2.75 -2.89
CA ASP A 50 -6.09 2.52 -4.23
C ASP A 50 -5.13 3.08 -5.30
N VAL A 51 -5.29 2.60 -6.53
CA VAL A 51 -4.37 2.93 -7.63
C VAL A 51 -4.35 4.42 -7.92
N ASP A 52 -5.50 5.12 -7.84
CA ASP A 52 -5.56 6.55 -8.13
C ASP A 52 -4.84 7.37 -7.04
N THR A 53 -5.03 7.01 -5.77
CA THR A 53 -4.29 7.58 -4.65
C THR A 53 -2.79 7.30 -4.77
N ALA A 54 -2.40 6.07 -5.06
CA ALA A 54 -1.01 5.67 -5.23
C ALA A 54 -0.34 6.42 -6.38
N MET A 55 -1.02 6.55 -7.53
CA MET A 55 -0.53 7.30 -8.68
C MET A 55 -0.40 8.79 -8.39
N THR A 56 -1.36 9.38 -7.65
CA THR A 56 -1.29 10.79 -7.25
C THR A 56 -0.09 11.04 -6.32
N MET A 57 0.14 10.16 -5.36
CA MET A 57 1.30 10.22 -4.48
C MET A 57 2.62 10.03 -5.24
N ALA A 58 2.65 9.08 -6.18
CA ALA A 58 3.82 8.84 -7.03
C ALA A 58 4.15 10.07 -7.88
N ALA A 59 3.16 10.70 -8.53
CA ALA A 59 3.37 11.92 -9.32
C ALA A 59 3.90 13.09 -8.48
N ALA A 60 3.40 13.25 -7.26
CA ALA A 60 3.89 14.26 -6.33
C ALA A 60 5.35 13.98 -5.89
N ALA A 61 5.68 12.73 -5.58
CA ALA A 61 7.04 12.33 -5.23
C ALA A 61 8.00 12.50 -6.42
N GLU A 62 7.59 12.08 -7.62
CA GLU A 62 8.34 12.23 -8.86
C GLU A 62 8.64 13.69 -9.16
N THR A 63 7.69 14.61 -8.95
CA THR A 63 7.92 16.05 -9.17
C THR A 63 9.13 16.56 -8.36
N ILE A 64 9.29 16.09 -7.13
CA ILE A 64 10.39 16.45 -6.25
C ILE A 64 11.68 15.77 -6.71
N THR A 65 11.63 14.47 -6.99
CA THR A 65 12.85 13.71 -7.30
C THR A 65 13.36 13.95 -8.72
N LEU A 66 12.49 14.16 -9.71
CA LEU A 66 12.87 14.40 -11.11
C LEU A 66 13.59 15.72 -11.30
N THR A 67 13.34 16.70 -10.42
CA THR A 67 14.03 18.00 -10.44
C THR A 67 15.31 18.01 -9.59
N SER A 68 15.61 16.92 -8.88
CA SER A 68 16.83 16.78 -8.08
C SER A 68 18.07 16.64 -8.95
N TRP A 69 19.23 16.98 -8.38
CA TRP A 69 20.51 16.75 -9.02
C TRP A 69 20.78 15.25 -9.18
N ASP A 70 20.41 14.44 -8.19
CA ASP A 70 20.56 12.98 -8.22
C ASP A 70 19.83 12.32 -9.42
N HIS A 71 18.69 12.86 -9.84
CA HIS A 71 18.00 12.38 -11.02
C HIS A 71 18.75 12.73 -12.32
N ALA A 72 19.28 13.95 -12.42
CA ALA A 72 20.12 14.37 -13.54
C ALA A 72 21.41 13.54 -13.63
N GLU A 73 22.06 13.31 -12.49
CA GLU A 73 23.27 12.48 -12.36
C GLU A 73 23.01 11.02 -12.73
N GLY A 74 21.92 10.42 -12.23
CA GLY A 74 21.54 9.06 -12.59
C GLY A 74 21.33 8.89 -14.10
N THR A 75 20.65 9.85 -14.73
CA THR A 75 20.41 9.86 -16.18
C THR A 75 21.72 10.02 -16.97
N ALA A 76 22.61 10.91 -16.54
CA ALA A 76 23.90 11.13 -17.17
C ALA A 76 24.81 9.89 -17.05
N ALA A 77 24.89 9.29 -15.86
CA ALA A 77 25.71 8.12 -15.58
C ALA A 77 25.32 6.91 -16.45
N ILE A 78 24.02 6.66 -16.63
CA ILE A 78 23.50 5.62 -17.54
C ILE A 78 23.96 5.90 -18.98
N ARG A 79 23.78 7.13 -19.46
CA ARG A 79 24.17 7.52 -20.83
C ARG A 79 25.68 7.37 -21.05
N GLU A 80 26.47 7.63 -20.02
CA GLU A 80 27.93 7.58 -20.05
C GLU A 80 28.52 6.21 -19.67
N SER A 81 27.67 5.21 -19.36
CA SER A 81 28.09 3.87 -18.91
C SER A 81 29.07 3.89 -17.73
N ARG A 82 28.90 4.86 -16.82
CA ARG A 82 29.69 4.99 -15.59
C ARG A 82 28.83 4.75 -14.36
N LYS A 83 29.46 4.58 -13.19
CA LYS A 83 28.73 4.50 -11.92
C LYS A 83 28.20 5.90 -11.54
N PRO A 84 26.95 6.01 -11.07
CA PRO A 84 26.40 7.26 -10.57
C PRO A 84 27.00 7.61 -9.20
N ALA A 85 27.12 8.91 -8.92
CA ALA A 85 27.59 9.45 -7.65
C ALA A 85 26.48 10.28 -6.98
N TYR A 86 25.62 9.65 -6.19
CA TYR A 86 24.49 10.34 -5.54
C TYR A 86 24.91 11.16 -4.32
N GLU A 87 24.27 12.32 -4.13
CA GLU A 87 24.55 13.28 -3.06
C GLU A 87 23.31 13.66 -2.24
N GLY A 88 22.10 13.23 -2.62
CA GLY A 88 20.87 13.48 -1.89
C GLY A 88 20.35 14.92 -1.98
N ARG A 89 20.64 15.62 -3.08
CA ARG A 89 20.24 17.02 -3.34
C ARG A 89 19.71 17.24 -4.74
#